data_AF-A0A8T1NV81-F1
#
_entry.id   AF-A0A8T1NV81-F1
#
_cell.length_a   1.000
_cell.length_b   1.000
_cell.length_c   1.000
_cell.angle_alpha   90.00
_cell.angle_beta   90.00
_cell.angle_gamma   90.00
#
_symmetry.space_group_name_H-M   'P 1'
#
loop_
_entity.id
_entity.type
_entity.pdbx_description
1 polymer ?
#
loop_
_entity_poly.entity_id
_entity_poly.type
_entity_poly.pdbx_seq_one_letter_code
_entity_poly.pdbx_strand_id
1 'polypeptide(L)'
;MEVYCALPENISEYGVLSNVHRLNEEGLITELYIPRKCIFTNRLITSKDHASVQINVGHLDENGVYNGHFSTFVLCGFVRAQGDVDSGLDRLWQKKKVEVCQQ
;
A
#
# COMPACT_ATOMS: atom_id res chain seq x y z
N MET A 1 -18.77 5.05 0.99
CA MET A 1 -17.55 5.55 0.32
C MET A 1 -16.89 6.50 1.31
N GLU A 2 -16.30 5.96 2.37
CA GLU A 2 -15.54 6.78 3.32
C GLU A 2 -14.18 7.05 2.70
N VAL A 3 -13.99 8.29 2.27
CA VAL A 3 -12.71 8.85 1.86
C VAL A 3 -12.05 9.42 3.12
N TYR A 4 -11.81 8.55 4.09
CA TYR A 4 -10.82 8.77 5.14
C TYR A 4 -10.04 7.47 5.21
N CYS A 5 -9.00 7.35 4.39
CA CYS A 5 -7.94 6.39 4.72
C CYS A 5 -7.37 6.89 6.03
N ALA A 6 -7.65 6.15 7.11
CA ALA A 6 -7.12 6.35 8.43
C ALA A 6 -5.69 6.87 8.36
N LEU A 7 -5.43 8.04 8.95
CA LEU A 7 -4.08 8.43 9.32
C LEU A 7 -3.66 7.42 10.38
N PRO A 8 -2.67 6.53 10.12
CA PRO A 8 -2.07 5.81 11.21
C PRO A 8 -1.20 6.82 11.98
N GLU A 9 -1.39 6.90 13.29
CA GLU A 9 -0.60 7.71 14.24
C GLU A 9 0.85 7.21 14.39
N ASN A 10 1.40 6.47 13.42
CA ASN A 10 2.77 6.01 13.42
C ASN A 10 3.37 6.06 12.01
N ILE A 11 4.26 7.04 11.83
CA ILE A 11 4.98 7.33 10.58
C ILE A 11 6.05 6.24 10.29
N SER A 12 6.24 5.26 11.17
CA SER A 12 7.29 4.23 11.08
C SER A 12 6.93 2.97 10.28
N GLU A 13 5.65 2.73 9.95
CA GLU A 13 5.25 1.46 9.29
C GLU A 13 5.19 1.55 7.75
N TYR A 14 5.40 2.74 7.18
CA TYR A 14 5.68 2.87 5.75
C TYR A 14 7.18 2.63 5.52
N GLY A 15 7.55 1.36 5.33
CA GLY A 15 8.83 1.02 4.70
C GLY A 15 9.00 1.82 3.40
N VAL A 16 9.90 2.82 3.46
CA VAL A 16 10.26 3.77 2.39
C VAL A 16 9.25 4.92 2.15
N LEU A 17 9.05 5.77 3.17
CA LEU A 17 8.89 7.21 2.93
C LEU A 17 10.27 7.84 2.73
N SER A 18 10.86 7.61 1.55
CA SER A 18 11.99 8.43 1.10
C SER A 18 11.47 9.84 0.81
N ASN A 19 11.49 10.75 1.78
CA ASN A 19 11.57 12.21 1.61
C ASN A 19 10.89 12.79 0.34
N VAL A 20 9.56 12.77 0.24
CA VAL A 20 8.79 13.44 -0.85
C VAL A 20 7.79 14.42 -0.26
N HIS A 21 8.18 15.19 0.76
CA HIS A 21 7.33 16.25 1.29
C HIS A 21 7.96 17.58 0.93
N ARG A 22 7.28 18.39 0.12
CA ARG A 22 7.64 19.80 0.01
C ARG A 22 7.23 20.50 1.31
N LEU A 23 8.23 20.95 2.05
CA LEU A 23 8.07 21.79 3.23
C LEU A 23 8.33 23.25 2.83
N ASN A 24 7.54 24.18 3.39
CA ASN A 24 7.85 25.61 3.36
C ASN A 24 9.03 25.92 4.29
N GLU A 25 9.53 27.16 4.25
CA GLU A 25 10.61 27.64 5.12
C GLU A 25 10.27 27.52 6.63
N GLU A 26 8.98 27.48 6.97
CA GLU A 26 8.45 27.29 8.31
C GLU A 26 8.24 25.80 8.69
N GLY A 27 8.64 24.86 7.82
CA GLY A 27 8.50 23.42 8.06
C GLY A 27 7.08 22.87 7.86
N LEU A 28 6.16 23.67 7.30
CA LEU A 28 4.78 23.27 7.04
C LEU A 28 4.64 22.57 5.67
N ILE A 29 3.78 21.55 5.61
CA ILE A 29 3.47 20.82 4.36
C ILE A 29 2.56 21.68 3.48
N THR A 30 2.96 21.87 2.23
CA THR A 30 2.28 22.77 1.27
C THR A 30 1.42 22.03 0.24
N GLU A 31 1.36 20.71 0.33
CA GLU A 31 0.68 19.84 -0.64
C GLU A 31 -0.80 19.62 -0.28
N LEU A 32 -1.67 19.54 -1.29
CA LEU A 32 -3.11 19.32 -1.08
C LEU A 32 -3.44 17.91 -0.54
N TYR A 33 -2.70 16.90 -0.97
CA TYR A 33 -2.82 15.52 -0.49
C TYR A 33 -1.54 14.76 -0.82
N ILE A 34 -1.27 13.71 -0.03
CA ILE A 34 -0.18 12.78 -0.28
C ILE A 34 -0.75 11.57 -1.04
N PRO A 35 -0.31 11.31 -2.29
CA PRO A 35 -0.81 10.19 -3.08
C PRO A 35 -0.33 8.84 -2.52
N ARG A 36 -1.12 7.79 -2.75
CA ARG A 36 -0.71 6.42 -2.45
C ARG A 36 0.38 5.96 -3.41
N LYS A 37 1.28 5.10 -2.93
CA LYS A 37 2.37 4.53 -3.72
C LYS A 37 2.07 3.08 -4.09
N CYS A 38 2.29 2.72 -5.35
CA CYS A 38 2.22 1.34 -5.80
C CYS A 38 3.38 0.55 -5.19
N ILE A 39 3.07 -0.57 -4.54
CA ILE A 39 4.07 -1.39 -3.85
C ILE A 39 4.98 -2.16 -4.82
N PHE A 40 4.52 -2.40 -6.05
CA PHE A 40 5.27 -3.17 -7.05
C PHE A 40 6.29 -2.30 -7.80
N THR A 41 5.84 -1.16 -8.34
CA THR A 41 6.69 -0.28 -9.18
C THR A 41 7.22 0.95 -8.48
N ASN A 42 6.84 1.19 -7.22
CA ASN A 42 7.14 2.42 -6.49
C ASN A 42 6.64 3.70 -7.16
N ARG A 43 5.71 3.60 -8.11
CA ARG A 43 5.08 4.73 -8.79
C ARG A 43 3.95 5.31 -7.93
N LEU A 44 3.80 6.64 -7.96
CA LEU A 44 2.66 7.33 -7.34
C LEU A 44 1.36 7.05 -8.12
N ILE A 45 0.29 6.77 -7.39
CA ILE A 45 -1.05 6.54 -7.94
C ILE A 45 -1.75 7.88 -8.01
N THR A 46 -2.13 8.28 -9.23
CA THR A 46 -2.81 9.55 -9.48
C THR A 46 -4.32 9.39 -9.31
N SER A 47 -5.03 10.49 -9.05
CA SER A 47 -6.50 10.46 -8.91
C SER A 47 -7.24 10.02 -10.18
N LYS A 48 -6.60 10.09 -11.36
CA LYS A 48 -7.19 9.69 -12.64
C LYS A 48 -6.99 8.19 -12.95
N ASP A 49 -6.17 7.49 -12.16
CA ASP A 49 -5.93 6.06 -12.37
C ASP A 49 -7.07 5.21 -11.78
N HIS A 50 -8.13 5.05 -12.56
CA HIS A 50 -9.29 4.22 -12.22
C HIS A 50 -9.03 2.72 -12.31
N ALA A 51 -7.89 2.32 -12.89
CA ALA A 51 -7.46 0.93 -12.90
C ALA A 51 -6.62 0.59 -11.66
N SER A 52 -6.23 1.57 -10.83
CA SER A 52 -5.58 1.28 -9.55
C SER A 52 -6.52 0.56 -8.57
N VAL A 53 -5.98 -0.40 -7.82
CA VAL A 53 -6.74 -1.17 -6.83
C VAL A 53 -5.97 -1.29 -5.53
N GLN A 54 -6.73 -1.44 -4.46
CA GLN A 54 -6.21 -1.80 -3.16
C GLN A 54 -6.81 -3.13 -2.75
N ILE A 55 -5.96 -4.08 -2.42
CA ILE A 55 -6.33 -5.44 -2.04
C ILE A 55 -5.95 -5.60 -0.57
N ASN A 56 -6.92 -5.96 0.26
CA ASN A 56 -6.68 -6.28 1.67
C ASN A 56 -6.75 -7.79 1.82
N VAL A 57 -5.63 -8.41 2.17
CA VAL A 57 -5.55 -9.85 2.46
C VAL A 57 -5.70 -10.04 3.96
N GLY A 58 -6.77 -10.72 4.36
CA GLY A 58 -7.03 -11.00 5.77
C GLY A 58 -6.11 -12.10 6.31
N HIS A 59 -5.58 -11.90 7.50
CA HIS A 59 -4.79 -12.92 8.20
C HIS A 59 -5.70 -13.87 8.98
N LEU A 60 -5.41 -15.16 8.91
CA LEU A 60 -6.13 -16.21 9.61
C LEU A 60 -5.36 -16.67 10.86
N ASP A 61 -6.09 -17.16 11.88
CA ASP A 61 -5.52 -17.93 12.98
C ASP A 61 -5.28 -19.39 12.59
N GLU A 62 -4.76 -20.15 13.55
CA GLU A 62 -4.54 -21.61 13.46
C GLU A 62 -5.84 -22.39 13.20
N ASN A 63 -7.01 -21.83 13.55
CA ASN A 63 -8.31 -22.42 13.32
C ASN A 63 -8.91 -22.05 11.96
N GLY A 64 -8.19 -21.26 11.14
CA GLY A 64 -8.64 -20.76 9.85
C GLY A 64 -9.69 -19.65 9.95
N VAL A 65 -9.86 -19.04 11.12
CA VAL A 65 -10.78 -17.92 11.38
C VAL A 65 -10.05 -16.60 11.17
N TYR A 66 -10.77 -15.61 10.65
CA TYR A 66 -10.23 -14.28 10.40
C TYR A 66 -9.94 -13.52 11.70
N ASN A 67 -8.69 -13.05 11.86
CA ASN A 67 -8.19 -12.40 13.08
C ASN A 67 -8.37 -10.88 13.12
N GLY A 68 -9.06 -10.28 12.15
CA GLY A 68 -9.20 -8.82 12.07
C GLY A 68 -7.96 -8.07 11.56
N HIS A 69 -6.79 -8.72 11.54
CA HIS A 69 -5.58 -8.17 10.94
C HIS A 69 -5.56 -8.36 9.42
N PHE A 70 -5.05 -7.40 8.68
CA PHE A 70 -4.95 -7.47 7.22
C PHE A 70 -3.67 -6.86 6.67
N SER A 71 -3.16 -7.47 5.61
CA SER A 71 -2.07 -6.93 4.80
C SER A 71 -2.64 -6.24 3.58
N THR A 72 -2.35 -4.95 3.44
CA THR A 72 -2.79 -4.15 2.29
C THR A 72 -1.75 -4.16 1.18
N PHE A 73 -2.20 -4.43 -0.05
CA PHE A 73 -1.42 -4.30 -1.27
C PHE A 73 -2.04 -3.25 -2.18
N VAL A 74 -1.24 -2.27 -2.60
CA VAL A 74 -1.69 -1.19 -3.47
C VAL A 74 -1.04 -1.32 -4.83
N LEU A 75 -1.85 -1.47 -5.87
CA LEU A 75 -1.41 -1.68 -7.24
C LEU A 75 -1.87 -0.52 -8.13
N CYS A 76 -1.00 -0.10 -9.05
CA CYS A 76 -1.36 0.90 -10.05
C CYS A 76 -1.95 0.23 -11.31
N GLY A 77 -2.77 0.99 -12.04
CA GLY A 77 -3.43 0.53 -13.25
C GLY A 77 -2.46 0.17 -14.38
N PHE A 78 -1.28 0.80 -14.42
CA PHE A 78 -0.23 0.51 -15.40
C PHE A 78 0.21 -0.96 -15.37
N VAL A 79 0.48 -1.51 -14.19
CA VAL A 79 0.94 -2.92 -14.05
C VAL A 79 -0.20 -3.87 -14.41
N ARG A 80 -1.45 -3.50 -14.09
CA ARG A 80 -2.63 -4.30 -14.46
C ARG A 80 -2.85 -4.35 -15.97
N ALA A 81 -2.59 -3.25 -16.67
CA ALA A 81 -2.69 -3.19 -18.12
C ALA A 81 -1.62 -4.06 -18.82
N GLN A 82 -0.45 -4.24 -18.19
CA GLN A 82 0.63 -5.09 -18.71
C GLN A 82 0.44 -6.57 -18.41
N GLY A 83 -0.39 -6.93 -17.42
CA GLY A 83 -0.56 -8.31 -16.97
C GLY A 83 0.48 -8.79 -15.97
N ASP A 84 1.47 -7.96 -15.62
CA ASP A 84 2.54 -8.30 -14.68
C ASP A 84 2.10 -8.34 -13.20
N VAL A 85 0.83 -8.01 -12.93
CA VAL A 85 0.31 -7.95 -11.55
C VAL A 85 0.34 -9.29 -10.85
N ASP A 86 0.04 -10.38 -11.55
CA ASP A 86 -0.05 -11.70 -10.94
C ASP A 86 1.30 -12.15 -10.37
N SER A 87 2.31 -12.23 -11.25
CA SER A 87 3.70 -12.53 -10.90
C SER A 87 4.26 -11.56 -9.86
N GLY A 88 3.90 -10.28 -9.95
CA GLY A 88 4.34 -9.26 -9.01
C GLY A 88 3.74 -9.42 -7.62
N LEU A 89 2.46 -9.74 -7.55
CA LEU A 89 1.74 -9.97 -6.29
C LEU A 89 2.26 -11.21 -5.59
N ASP A 90 2.50 -12.32 -6.30
CA ASP A 90 3.07 -13.53 -5.70
C ASP A 90 4.44 -13.23 -5.06
N ARG A 91 5.34 -12.55 -5.79
CA ARG A 91 6.65 -12.16 -5.25
C ARG A 91 6.54 -11.29 -3.99
N LEU A 92 5.58 -10.37 -3.96
CA LEU A 92 5.33 -9.52 -2.78
C LEU A 92 4.75 -10.33 -1.62
N TRP A 93 3.86 -11.27 -1.92
CA TRP A 93 3.28 -12.16 -0.92
C TRP A 93 4.33 -13.08 -0.31
N GLN A 94 5.23 -13.68 -1.10
CA GLN A 94 6.32 -14.51 -0.56
C GLN A 94 7.20 -13.73 0.41
N LYS A 95 7.48 -12.45 0.14
CA LYS A 95 8.23 -11.59 1.07
C LYS A 95 7.45 -11.35 2.36
N LYS A 96 6.15 -11.05 2.24
CA LYS A 96 5.30 -10.73 3.39
C LYS A 96 4.94 -11.96 4.23
N LYS A 97 4.88 -13.15 3.61
CA LYS A 97 4.67 -14.44 4.30
C LYS A 97 5.75 -14.69 5.35
N VAL A 98 7.00 -14.32 5.07
CA VAL A 98 8.12 -14.40 6.02
C VAL A 98 7.89 -13.52 7.25
N GLU A 99 7.30 -12.34 7.07
CA GLU A 99 7.02 -11.39 8.16
C GLU A 99 5.83 -11.84 9.01
N VAL A 100 4.84 -12.47 8.39
CA VAL A 100 3.59 -12.89 9.05
C VAL A 100 3.73 -14.28 9.70
N CYS A 101 4.82 -15.02 9.40
CA CYS A 101 5.08 -16.36 9.93
C CYS A 101 3.88 -17.32 9.81
N GLN A 102 3.05 -17.13 8.77
CA GLN A 102 1.98 -18.06 8.41
C GLN A 102 2.63 -19.16 7.55
N GLN A 103 2.66 -20.39 8.06
CA GLN A 103 3.28 -21.56 7.41
C GLN A 103 2.47 -22.04 6.19
#